data_AF-A0A6G2RQ46-F1
#
_entry.id   AF-A0A6G2RQ46-F1
#
_cell.length_a   1.000
_cell.length_b   1.000
_cell.length_c   1.000
_cell.angle_alpha   90.00
_cell.angle_beta   90.00
_cell.angle_gamma   90.00
#
_symmetry.space_group_name_H-M   'P 1'
#
loop_
_entity.id
_entity.type
_entity.pdbx_description
1 polymer ?
#
loop_
_entity_poly.entity_id
_entity_poly.type
_entity_poly.pdbx_seq_one_letter_code
_entity_poly.pdbx_strand_id
1 'polypeptide(L)'
;CRALRKLRKGMFVVARIVPVHPATDDWLVSGNLTVYPSGAGPELAQDAVQTLSAHPQLLLRNPEMRRRAWELEAEARADFVELFGTDLLVLEPPQAQERLREYHRHRQDKVRTELDGGAAERAEGDGPSLDELSGLPQELLDAETVAVIYDETEGLCYYADFGRLDALFADPALGRDRTHLTRLREYLNDDSVSPMVIRRLVQRHPDGADAVFRMLLRKPAFTWERDGEALLRRRKKSHYEREPLPGMTPVGTRLAELLHRGKGLKRS
;
A
#
# COMPACT_ATOMS: atom_id res chain seq x y z
N CYS A 1 -37.86 -18.66 -5.13
CA CYS A 1 -37.18 -17.89 -6.19
C CYS A 1 -36.83 -18.81 -7.38
N ARG A 2 -37.36 -18.58 -8.60
CA ARG A 2 -37.20 -19.49 -9.77
C ARG A 2 -35.74 -19.58 -10.27
N ALA A 3 -34.93 -18.54 -10.03
CA ALA A 3 -33.53 -18.46 -10.42
C ALA A 3 -32.62 -19.40 -9.60
N LEU A 4 -32.87 -19.52 -8.29
CA LEU A 4 -32.10 -20.41 -7.40
C LEU A 4 -32.34 -21.90 -7.69
N ARG A 5 -33.51 -22.28 -8.24
CA ARG A 5 -33.83 -23.68 -8.60
C ARG A 5 -32.89 -24.27 -9.66
N LYS A 6 -32.20 -23.44 -10.43
CA LYS A 6 -31.24 -23.87 -11.45
C LYS A 6 -29.82 -24.05 -10.90
N LEU A 7 -29.55 -23.61 -9.68
CA LEU A 7 -28.23 -23.72 -9.07
C LEU A 7 -27.93 -25.18 -8.69
N ARG A 8 -26.73 -25.61 -9.03
CA ARG A 8 -26.16 -26.89 -8.61
C ARG A 8 -24.89 -26.62 -7.81
N LYS A 9 -24.55 -27.55 -6.90
CA LYS A 9 -23.31 -27.47 -6.13
C LYS A 9 -22.10 -27.31 -7.08
N GLY A 10 -21.22 -26.37 -6.76
CA GLY A 10 -20.02 -26.07 -7.54
C GLY A 10 -20.21 -25.02 -8.64
N MET A 11 -21.45 -24.59 -8.94
CA MET A 11 -21.69 -23.42 -9.80
C MET A 11 -21.29 -22.13 -9.08
N PHE A 12 -21.00 -21.09 -9.86
CA PHE A 12 -20.67 -19.78 -9.36
C PHE A 12 -21.82 -18.80 -9.57
N VAL A 13 -21.94 -17.84 -8.66
CA VAL A 13 -23.02 -16.86 -8.68
C VAL A 13 -22.43 -15.49 -8.40
N VAL A 14 -22.77 -14.53 -9.26
CA VAL A 14 -22.58 -13.10 -8.99
C VAL A 14 -23.95 -12.53 -8.65
N ALA A 15 -24.10 -12.09 -7.41
CA ALA A 15 -25.33 -11.50 -6.90
C ALA A 15 -25.05 -10.56 -5.74
N ARG A 16 -26.00 -9.70 -5.40
CA ARG A 16 -25.96 -8.91 -4.17
C ARG A 16 -26.51 -9.75 -3.03
N ILE A 17 -25.76 -9.88 -1.95
CA ILE A 17 -26.24 -10.41 -0.67
C ILE A 17 -26.40 -9.28 0.33
N VAL A 18 -27.46 -9.33 1.13
CA VAL A 18 -27.72 -8.38 2.21
C VAL A 18 -28.08 -9.13 3.48
N PRO A 19 -27.61 -8.69 4.65
CA PRO A 19 -28.02 -9.29 5.91
C PRO A 19 -29.52 -9.03 6.12
N VAL A 20 -30.26 -10.04 6.55
CA VAL A 20 -31.69 -9.90 6.86
C VAL A 20 -31.87 -9.06 8.12
N HIS A 21 -31.03 -9.30 9.13
CA HIS A 21 -30.98 -8.54 10.37
C HIS A 21 -29.55 -8.56 10.96
N PRO A 22 -29.04 -7.46 11.56
CA PRO A 22 -27.67 -7.41 12.09
C PRO A 22 -27.37 -8.40 13.22
N ALA A 23 -28.42 -8.88 13.92
CA ALA A 23 -28.30 -9.83 15.03
C ALA A 23 -28.46 -11.30 14.59
N THR A 24 -28.54 -11.58 13.29
CA THR A 24 -28.71 -12.93 12.75
C THR A 24 -27.66 -13.21 11.68
N ASP A 25 -27.26 -14.47 11.52
CA ASP A 25 -26.44 -14.92 10.40
C ASP A 25 -27.26 -15.19 9.11
N ASP A 26 -28.48 -14.67 9.04
CA ASP A 26 -29.36 -14.84 7.89
C ASP A 26 -29.06 -13.82 6.79
N TRP A 27 -28.89 -14.30 5.56
CA TRP A 27 -28.61 -13.48 4.38
C TRP A 27 -29.65 -13.68 3.29
N LEU A 28 -29.99 -12.58 2.61
CA LEU A 28 -30.90 -12.57 1.47
C LEU A 28 -30.12 -12.26 0.19
N VAL A 29 -30.39 -13.03 -0.87
CA VAL A 29 -29.99 -12.68 -2.23
C VAL A 29 -30.97 -11.64 -2.78
N SER A 30 -30.45 -10.46 -3.10
CA SER A 30 -31.23 -9.32 -3.61
C SER A 30 -30.84 -8.96 -5.04
N GLY A 31 -31.82 -8.54 -5.83
CA GLY A 31 -31.60 -8.04 -7.19
C GLY A 31 -31.29 -9.13 -8.22
N ASN A 32 -30.58 -8.76 -9.28
CA ASN A 32 -30.22 -9.65 -10.37
C ASN A 32 -29.16 -10.66 -9.92
N LEU A 33 -29.31 -11.88 -10.40
CA LEU A 33 -28.44 -13.01 -10.12
C LEU A 33 -27.92 -13.57 -11.45
N THR A 34 -26.61 -13.53 -11.63
CA THR A 34 -25.93 -14.14 -12.77
C THR A 34 -25.32 -15.46 -12.34
N VAL A 35 -25.59 -16.52 -13.11
CA VAL A 35 -25.14 -17.88 -12.81
C VAL A 35 -24.10 -18.31 -13.83
N TYR A 36 -23.01 -18.90 -13.35
CA TYR A 36 -21.92 -19.42 -14.16
C TYR A 36 -21.73 -20.92 -13.91
N PRO A 37 -21.30 -21.69 -14.92
CA PRO A 37 -21.06 -23.12 -14.77
C PRO A 37 -19.92 -23.43 -13.80
N SER A 38 -19.84 -24.66 -13.29
CA SER A 38 -18.80 -25.06 -12.33
C SER A 38 -17.37 -25.01 -12.85
N GLY A 39 -17.19 -24.99 -14.17
CA GLY A 39 -15.88 -24.81 -14.81
C GLY A 39 -15.41 -23.36 -14.89
N ALA A 40 -16.28 -22.37 -14.66
CA ALA A 40 -15.95 -20.94 -14.80
C ALA A 40 -15.10 -20.38 -13.66
N GLY A 41 -14.84 -21.18 -12.62
CA GLY A 41 -14.17 -20.73 -11.40
C GLY A 41 -12.85 -19.98 -11.62
N PRO A 42 -11.93 -20.48 -12.47
CA PRO A 42 -10.67 -19.79 -12.68
C PRO A 42 -10.76 -18.47 -13.44
N GLU A 43 -11.65 -18.38 -14.45
CA GLU A 43 -11.92 -17.14 -15.17
C GLU A 43 -12.50 -16.09 -14.23
N LEU A 44 -13.51 -16.47 -13.45
CA LEU A 44 -14.12 -15.59 -12.44
C LEU A 44 -13.12 -15.17 -11.35
N ALA A 45 -12.18 -16.05 -10.99
CA ALA A 45 -11.13 -15.71 -10.04
C ALA A 45 -10.16 -14.67 -10.60
N GLN A 46 -9.80 -14.78 -11.88
CA GLN A 46 -8.97 -13.79 -12.55
C GLN A 46 -9.68 -12.43 -12.65
N ASP A 47 -10.97 -12.43 -13.02
CA ASP A 47 -11.80 -11.21 -13.04
C ASP A 47 -11.92 -10.58 -11.65
N ALA A 48 -12.08 -11.40 -10.61
CA ALA A 48 -12.11 -10.93 -9.23
C ALA A 48 -10.78 -10.29 -8.82
N VAL A 49 -9.63 -10.88 -9.17
CA VAL A 49 -8.31 -10.28 -8.92
C VAL A 49 -8.19 -8.94 -9.64
N GLN A 50 -8.50 -8.86 -10.93
CA GLN A 50 -8.44 -7.61 -11.69
C GLN A 50 -9.34 -6.53 -11.09
N THR A 51 -10.56 -6.91 -10.69
CA THR A 51 -11.50 -6.01 -10.02
C THR A 51 -10.95 -5.50 -8.69
N LEU A 52 -10.36 -6.37 -7.88
CA LEU A 52 -9.80 -6.01 -6.58
C LEU A 52 -8.51 -5.20 -6.71
N SER A 53 -7.69 -5.44 -7.73
CA SER A 53 -6.52 -4.61 -8.05
C SER A 53 -6.93 -3.20 -8.44
N ALA A 54 -8.00 -3.04 -9.23
CA ALA A 54 -8.50 -1.72 -9.63
C ALA A 54 -9.30 -1.03 -8.52
N HIS A 55 -9.98 -1.79 -7.67
CA HIS A 55 -10.94 -1.31 -6.68
C HIS A 55 -10.82 -2.04 -5.32
N PRO A 56 -9.67 -1.92 -4.62
CA PRO A 56 -9.42 -2.65 -3.36
C PRO A 56 -10.44 -2.29 -2.26
N GLN A 57 -11.00 -1.07 -2.30
CA GLN A 57 -12.05 -0.61 -1.39
C GLN A 57 -13.32 -1.49 -1.40
N LEU A 58 -13.55 -2.29 -2.46
CA LEU A 58 -14.67 -3.23 -2.50
C LEU A 58 -14.51 -4.37 -1.51
N LEU A 59 -13.29 -4.92 -1.38
CA LEU A 59 -12.99 -5.97 -0.41
C LEU A 59 -12.97 -5.42 1.02
N LEU A 60 -12.39 -4.23 1.20
CA LEU A 60 -12.19 -3.60 2.50
C LEU A 60 -13.50 -3.10 3.15
N ARG A 61 -14.65 -3.25 2.48
CA ARG A 61 -15.98 -3.13 3.12
C ARG A 61 -16.25 -4.27 4.10
N ASN A 62 -15.65 -5.44 3.88
CA ASN A 62 -15.70 -6.52 4.85
C ASN A 62 -14.74 -6.20 6.02
N PRO A 63 -15.25 -6.04 7.26
CA PRO A 63 -14.42 -5.65 8.40
C PRO A 63 -13.35 -6.70 8.76
N GLU A 64 -13.62 -7.99 8.53
CA GLU A 64 -12.63 -9.05 8.75
C GLU A 64 -11.49 -8.98 7.74
N MET A 65 -11.82 -8.77 6.46
CA MET A 65 -10.81 -8.60 5.43
C MET A 65 -10.00 -7.31 5.64
N ARG A 66 -10.65 -6.23 6.09
CA ARG A 66 -9.95 -4.98 6.44
C ARG A 66 -8.99 -5.19 7.61
N ARG A 67 -9.40 -5.91 8.66
CA ARG A 67 -8.52 -6.25 9.78
C ARG A 67 -7.33 -7.08 9.31
N ARG A 68 -7.58 -8.13 8.52
CA ARG A 68 -6.52 -8.97 7.98
C ARG A 68 -5.55 -8.19 7.08
N ALA A 69 -6.06 -7.23 6.30
CA ALA A 69 -5.22 -6.35 5.48
C ALA A 69 -4.26 -5.51 6.35
N TRP A 70 -4.74 -4.94 7.45
CA TRP A 70 -3.88 -4.22 8.41
C TRP A 70 -2.86 -5.14 9.09
N GLU A 71 -3.25 -6.35 9.48
CA GLU A 71 -2.31 -7.33 10.04
C GLU A 71 -1.19 -7.67 9.05
N LEU A 72 -1.53 -7.94 7.78
CA LEU A 72 -0.55 -8.22 6.73
C LEU A 72 0.41 -7.05 6.51
N GLU A 73 -0.09 -5.82 6.57
CA GLU A 73 0.73 -4.61 6.42
C GLU A 73 1.66 -4.40 7.63
N ALA A 74 1.17 -4.66 8.84
CA ALA A 74 1.98 -4.61 10.06
C ALA A 74 3.07 -5.71 10.08
N GLU A 75 2.73 -6.93 9.67
CA GLU A 75 3.67 -8.04 9.48
C GLU A 75 4.75 -7.65 8.44
N ALA A 76 4.33 -7.06 7.32
CA ALA A 76 5.23 -6.60 6.27
C ALA A 76 6.20 -5.50 6.74
N ARG A 77 5.69 -4.53 7.50
CA ARG A 77 6.51 -3.50 8.10
C ARG A 77 7.50 -4.09 9.11
N ALA A 78 7.07 -5.05 9.92
CA ALA A 78 7.95 -5.73 10.86
C ALA A 78 9.10 -6.45 10.15
N ASP A 79 8.82 -7.15 9.05
CA ASP A 79 9.85 -7.80 8.21
C ASP A 79 10.85 -6.77 7.67
N PHE A 80 10.38 -5.61 7.20
CA PHE A 80 11.25 -4.55 6.69
C PHE A 80 12.17 -3.99 7.78
N VAL A 81 11.62 -3.72 8.97
CA VAL A 81 12.37 -3.21 10.12
C VAL A 81 13.34 -4.26 10.67
N GLU A 82 12.95 -5.54 10.70
CA GLU A 82 13.83 -6.64 11.09
C GLU A 82 15.04 -6.73 10.15
N LEU A 83 14.81 -6.62 8.85
CA LEU A 83 15.85 -6.74 7.83
C LEU A 83 16.81 -5.55 7.81
N PHE A 84 16.31 -4.32 7.91
CA PHE A 84 17.12 -3.11 7.75
C PHE A 84 17.44 -2.35 9.05
N GLY A 85 16.83 -2.73 10.16
CA GLY A 85 16.95 -2.04 11.45
C GLY A 85 16.25 -0.68 11.53
N THR A 86 15.51 -0.30 10.48
CA THR A 86 14.82 1.00 10.36
C THR A 86 13.62 0.86 9.43
N ASP A 87 12.62 1.72 9.59
CA ASP A 87 11.47 1.81 8.68
C ASP A 87 11.69 2.85 7.56
N LEU A 88 12.85 3.49 7.51
CA LEU A 88 13.19 4.53 6.54
C LEU A 88 14.63 4.36 6.05
N LEU A 89 14.78 4.27 4.74
CA LEU A 89 16.06 4.29 4.02
C LEU A 89 16.11 5.51 3.12
N VAL A 90 17.28 6.15 3.00
CA VAL A 90 17.52 7.23 2.03
C VAL A 90 18.74 6.83 1.22
N LEU A 91 18.54 6.54 -0.06
CA LEU A 91 19.54 5.89 -0.92
C LEU A 91 19.51 6.48 -2.32
N GLU A 92 20.56 6.26 -3.11
CA GLU A 92 20.47 6.49 -4.56
C GLU A 92 19.51 5.49 -5.22
N PRO A 93 18.86 5.82 -6.35
CA PRO A 93 17.86 4.95 -6.97
C PRO A 93 18.32 3.50 -7.21
N PRO A 94 19.55 3.22 -7.73
CA PRO A 94 20.00 1.83 -7.93
C PRO A 94 20.11 1.05 -6.62
N GLN A 95 20.61 1.70 -5.56
CA GLN A 95 20.74 1.09 -4.24
C GLN A 95 19.36 0.83 -3.61
N ALA A 96 18.41 1.76 -3.79
CA ALA A 96 17.03 1.55 -3.35
C ALA A 96 16.38 0.34 -4.02
N GLN A 97 16.58 0.14 -5.32
CA GLN A 97 16.10 -1.06 -6.04
C GLN A 97 16.73 -2.35 -5.51
N GLU A 98 18.04 -2.34 -5.22
CA GLU A 98 18.72 -3.49 -4.62
C GLU A 98 18.14 -3.85 -3.24
N ARG A 99 17.87 -2.85 -2.39
CA ARG A 99 17.25 -3.05 -1.08
C ARG A 99 15.82 -3.54 -1.18
N LEU A 100 15.02 -3.03 -2.12
CA LEU A 100 13.68 -3.55 -2.38
C LEU A 100 13.73 -5.02 -2.81
N ARG A 101 14.69 -5.39 -3.66
CA ARG A 101 14.89 -6.78 -4.09
C ARG A 101 15.26 -7.69 -2.94
N GLU A 102 16.13 -7.22 -2.04
CA GLU A 102 16.50 -7.91 -0.82
C GLU A 102 15.28 -8.13 0.08
N TYR A 103 14.47 -7.10 0.30
CA TYR A 103 13.25 -7.15 1.09
C TYR A 103 12.22 -8.13 0.52
N HIS A 104 11.90 -8.04 -0.77
CA HIS A 104 10.93 -8.93 -1.39
C HIS A 104 11.42 -10.39 -1.40
N ARG A 105 12.72 -10.62 -1.58
CA ARG A 105 13.31 -11.96 -1.45
C ARG A 105 13.18 -12.50 -0.03
N HIS A 106 13.53 -11.70 0.99
CA HIS A 106 13.40 -12.09 2.39
C HIS A 106 11.96 -12.53 2.71
N ARG A 107 10.96 -11.77 2.25
CA ARG A 107 9.55 -12.12 2.45
C ARG A 107 9.12 -13.39 1.70
N GLN A 108 9.56 -13.56 0.46
CA GLN A 108 9.31 -14.81 -0.28
C GLN A 108 9.91 -16.02 0.42
N ASP A 109 11.13 -15.90 0.93
CA ASP A 109 11.83 -16.96 1.65
C ASP A 109 11.13 -17.30 2.96
N LYS A 110 10.67 -16.29 3.71
CA LYS A 110 9.90 -16.47 4.95
C LYS A 110 8.59 -17.23 4.71
N VAL A 111 7.81 -16.80 3.71
CA VAL A 111 6.59 -17.50 3.30
C VAL A 111 6.89 -18.93 2.86
N ARG A 112 8.00 -19.17 2.14
CA ARG A 112 8.40 -20.51 1.72
C ARG A 112 8.73 -21.43 2.90
N THR A 113 9.38 -20.91 3.94
CA THR A 113 9.69 -21.67 5.16
C THR A 113 8.45 -21.99 6.00
N GLU A 114 7.46 -21.10 5.99
CA GLU A 114 6.18 -21.29 6.72
C GLU A 114 5.20 -22.23 6.00
N LEU A 115 5.32 -22.39 4.67
CA LEU A 115 4.52 -23.31 3.87
C LEU A 115 5.12 -24.73 3.88
N ASP A 116 4.29 -25.76 4.04
CA ASP A 116 4.71 -27.16 3.83
C ASP A 116 5.35 -27.32 2.44
N GLY A 117 6.45 -28.07 2.33
CA GLY A 117 7.34 -28.09 1.15
C GLY A 117 6.68 -28.35 -0.21
N GLY A 118 5.51 -29.00 -0.25
CA GLY A 118 4.73 -29.16 -1.48
C GLY A 118 3.93 -27.93 -1.90
N ALA A 119 3.56 -27.03 -0.98
CA ALA A 119 2.83 -25.78 -1.24
C ALA A 119 3.78 -24.64 -1.65
N ALA A 120 5.02 -24.66 -1.15
CA ALA A 120 6.11 -23.80 -1.55
C ALA A 120 6.40 -23.85 -3.07
N GLU A 121 6.64 -25.04 -3.64
CA GLU A 121 6.88 -25.23 -5.07
C GLU A 121 5.69 -24.80 -5.95
N ARG A 122 4.46 -24.85 -5.40
CA ARG A 122 3.23 -24.45 -6.11
C ARG A 122 3.04 -22.93 -6.17
N ALA A 123 3.70 -22.16 -5.31
CA ALA A 123 3.60 -20.70 -5.24
C ALA A 123 4.65 -19.97 -6.11
N GLU A 124 5.73 -20.65 -6.52
CA GLU A 124 6.90 -20.04 -7.18
C GLU A 124 6.68 -19.52 -8.61
N GLY A 125 5.56 -19.85 -9.28
CA GLY A 125 5.39 -19.57 -10.71
C GLY A 125 4.41 -18.46 -11.09
N ASP A 126 3.74 -17.83 -10.13
CA ASP A 126 2.42 -17.23 -10.40
C ASP A 126 2.20 -15.79 -9.92
N GLY A 127 3.17 -15.21 -9.22
CA GLY A 127 3.17 -13.82 -8.77
C GLY A 127 4.09 -12.91 -9.61
N PRO A 128 4.04 -11.58 -9.39
CA PRO A 128 5.03 -10.68 -9.97
C PRO A 128 6.44 -11.12 -9.59
N SER A 129 7.34 -11.05 -10.57
CA SER A 129 8.76 -11.34 -10.39
C SER A 129 9.39 -10.41 -9.36
N LEU A 130 10.53 -10.81 -8.80
CA LEU A 130 11.30 -9.94 -7.92
C LEU A 130 11.68 -8.62 -8.60
N ASP A 131 11.96 -8.65 -9.90
CA ASP A 131 12.30 -7.45 -10.66
C ASP A 131 11.09 -6.50 -10.79
N GLU A 132 9.88 -7.04 -11.01
CA GLU A 132 8.64 -6.25 -11.05
C GLU A 132 8.29 -5.66 -9.67
N LEU A 133 8.48 -6.43 -8.60
CA LEU A 133 8.21 -5.96 -7.23
C LEU A 133 9.20 -4.89 -6.74
N SER A 134 10.45 -4.96 -7.23
CA SER A 134 11.55 -4.11 -6.75
C SER A 134 11.82 -2.90 -7.65
N GLY A 135 11.05 -2.76 -8.73
CA GLY A 135 11.15 -1.64 -9.65
C GLY A 135 10.72 -0.34 -8.97
N LEU A 136 11.53 0.72 -9.11
CA LEU A 136 11.09 2.06 -8.77
C LEU A 136 10.27 2.66 -9.93
N PRO A 137 9.25 3.47 -9.63
CA PRO A 137 8.61 4.34 -10.62
C PRO A 137 9.64 5.15 -11.41
N GLN A 138 9.39 5.34 -12.71
CA GLN A 138 10.35 5.96 -13.62
C GLN A 138 10.72 7.38 -13.17
N GLU A 139 9.79 8.11 -12.56
CA GLU A 139 9.97 9.47 -12.07
C GLU A 139 10.99 9.56 -10.91
N LEU A 140 11.29 8.44 -10.24
CA LEU A 140 12.24 8.38 -9.14
C LEU A 140 13.66 8.02 -9.60
N LEU A 141 13.83 7.54 -10.84
CA LEU A 141 15.14 7.11 -11.34
C LEU A 141 16.09 8.28 -11.58
N ASP A 142 15.55 9.47 -11.86
CA ASP A 142 16.31 10.70 -12.07
C ASP A 142 16.54 11.50 -10.76
N ALA A 143 16.02 11.01 -9.63
CA ALA A 143 16.22 11.66 -8.34
C ALA A 143 17.65 11.43 -7.83
N GLU A 144 18.19 12.40 -7.08
CA GLU A 144 19.50 12.23 -6.44
C GLU A 144 19.42 11.19 -5.33
N THR A 145 18.32 11.24 -4.56
CA THR A 145 18.04 10.26 -3.51
C THR A 145 16.57 9.87 -3.54
N VAL A 146 16.27 8.65 -3.10
CA VAL A 146 14.92 8.16 -2.89
C VAL A 146 14.81 7.75 -1.43
N ALA A 147 13.80 8.29 -0.74
CA ALA A 147 13.37 7.69 0.52
C ALA A 147 12.49 6.49 0.24
N VAL A 148 12.83 5.35 0.84
CA VAL A 148 11.98 4.16 0.94
C VAL A 148 11.49 4.12 2.38
N ILE A 149 10.19 4.32 2.58
CA ILE A 149 9.57 4.39 3.91
C ILE A 149 8.54 3.29 4.03
N TYR A 150 8.63 2.46 5.07
CA TYR A 150 7.58 1.54 5.46
C TYR A 150 6.75 2.15 6.59
N ASP A 151 5.73 2.90 6.23
CA ASP A 151 4.83 3.53 7.19
C ASP A 151 3.80 2.52 7.73
N GLU A 152 3.36 2.74 8.96
CA GLU A 152 2.39 1.87 9.63
C GLU A 152 0.97 1.96 9.04
N THR A 153 0.64 3.08 8.39
CA THR A 153 -0.69 3.37 7.86
C THR A 153 -0.70 3.43 6.33
N GLU A 154 0.38 3.94 5.73
CA GLU A 154 0.48 4.10 4.27
C GLU A 154 1.26 2.98 3.58
N GLY A 155 1.80 2.03 4.35
CA GLY A 155 2.61 0.94 3.84
C GLY A 155 3.93 1.42 3.22
N LEU A 156 4.37 0.71 2.17
CA LEU A 156 5.63 1.01 1.49
C LEU A 156 5.49 2.21 0.53
N CYS A 157 6.15 3.30 0.86
CA CYS A 157 6.10 4.58 0.15
C CYS A 157 7.48 5.01 -0.36
N TYR A 158 7.48 5.81 -1.44
CA TYR A 158 8.69 6.30 -2.08
C TYR A 158 8.65 7.81 -2.30
N TYR A 159 9.74 8.51 -2.01
CA TYR A 159 9.81 9.97 -2.19
C TYR A 159 11.15 10.43 -2.77
N ALA A 160 11.10 11.11 -3.92
CA ALA A 160 12.27 11.65 -4.60
C ALA A 160 12.89 12.85 -3.87
N ASP A 161 14.22 12.92 -3.86
CA ASP A 161 15.06 13.95 -3.27
C ASP A 161 14.77 14.21 -1.78
N PHE A 162 14.31 13.19 -1.06
CA PHE A 162 14.08 13.28 0.37
C PHE A 162 15.37 13.63 1.12
N GLY A 163 16.53 13.13 0.68
CA GLY A 163 17.82 13.42 1.31
C GLY A 163 18.17 14.91 1.34
N ARG A 164 17.79 15.67 0.31
CA ARG A 164 17.98 17.13 0.28
C ARG A 164 17.11 17.83 1.31
N LEU A 165 15.88 17.34 1.51
CA LEU A 165 14.99 17.86 2.55
C LEU A 165 15.50 17.45 3.93
N ASP A 166 15.95 16.21 4.11
CA ASP A 166 16.53 15.74 5.37
C ASP A 166 17.73 16.63 5.78
N ALA A 167 18.62 16.95 4.84
CA ALA A 167 19.72 17.87 5.04
C ALA A 167 19.27 19.31 5.38
N LEU A 168 18.25 19.83 4.68
CA LEU A 168 17.67 21.16 4.98
C LEU A 168 17.09 21.24 6.40
N PHE A 169 16.44 20.17 6.86
CA PHE A 169 15.89 20.13 8.20
C PHE A 169 16.97 19.90 9.27
N ALA A 170 18.05 19.18 8.95
CA ALA A 170 19.21 19.05 9.83
C ALA A 170 20.00 20.38 9.95
N ASP A 171 20.18 21.10 8.85
CA ASP A 171 20.82 22.43 8.80
C ASP A 171 19.92 23.46 8.10
N PRO A 172 19.09 24.20 8.87
CA PRO A 172 18.23 25.24 8.34
C PRO A 172 18.96 26.39 7.62
N ALA A 173 20.29 26.52 7.79
CA ALA A 173 21.07 27.53 7.06
C ALA A 173 21.08 27.29 5.54
N LEU A 174 20.91 26.03 5.11
CA LEU A 174 20.77 25.66 3.69
C LEU A 174 19.55 26.32 3.03
N GLY A 175 18.52 26.68 3.81
CA GLY A 175 17.33 27.36 3.32
C GLY A 175 17.58 28.77 2.77
N ARG A 176 18.77 29.36 3.00
CA ARG A 176 19.16 30.63 2.35
C ARG A 176 19.25 30.49 0.83
N ASP A 177 19.56 29.29 0.33
CA ASP A 177 19.40 28.93 -1.07
C ASP A 177 17.94 28.62 -1.38
N ARG A 178 17.39 29.31 -2.38
CA ARG A 178 15.99 29.18 -2.78
C ARG A 178 15.67 27.80 -3.35
N THR A 179 16.66 27.08 -3.87
CA THR A 179 16.47 25.75 -4.46
C THR A 179 16.00 24.74 -3.41
N HIS A 180 16.63 24.74 -2.23
CA HIS A 180 16.27 23.88 -1.11
C HIS A 180 14.83 24.12 -0.62
N LEU A 181 14.42 25.39 -0.47
CA LEU A 181 13.05 25.73 -0.08
C LEU A 181 12.02 25.46 -1.18
N THR A 182 12.44 25.46 -2.45
CA THR A 182 11.55 25.17 -3.57
C THR A 182 11.10 23.71 -3.53
N ARG A 183 12.02 22.78 -3.25
CA ARG A 183 11.67 21.37 -3.09
C ARG A 183 10.68 21.12 -1.97
N LEU A 184 10.84 21.77 -0.81
CA LEU A 184 9.87 21.66 0.28
C LEU A 184 8.50 22.25 -0.09
N ARG A 185 8.50 23.32 -0.90
CA ARG A 185 7.26 23.90 -1.43
C ARG A 185 6.56 22.94 -2.39
N GLU A 186 7.28 22.24 -3.25
CA GLU A 186 6.74 21.18 -4.11
C GLU A 186 6.11 20.08 -3.26
N TYR A 187 6.85 19.55 -2.28
CA TYR A 187 6.35 18.56 -1.34
C TYR A 187 5.07 19.00 -0.62
N LEU A 188 4.90 20.29 -0.31
CA LEU A 188 3.68 20.79 0.32
C LEU A 188 2.48 20.93 -0.62
N ASN A 189 2.70 21.11 -1.93
CA ASN A 189 1.62 21.40 -2.88
C ASN A 189 1.31 20.23 -3.82
N ASP A 190 2.17 19.22 -3.90
CA ASP A 190 1.93 18.02 -4.71
C ASP A 190 0.97 17.07 -3.99
N ASP A 191 -0.24 16.87 -4.52
CA ASP A 191 -1.24 16.00 -3.89
C ASP A 191 -0.83 14.53 -3.82
N SER A 192 0.17 14.07 -4.58
CA SER A 192 0.70 12.71 -4.47
C SER A 192 1.61 12.53 -3.23
N VAL A 193 2.17 13.62 -2.71
CA VAL A 193 3.03 13.60 -1.53
C VAL A 193 2.18 13.63 -0.27
N SER A 194 2.23 12.54 0.50
CA SER A 194 1.51 12.44 1.77
C SER A 194 2.00 13.46 2.81
N PRO A 195 1.12 13.99 3.69
CA PRO A 195 1.56 14.72 4.89
C PRO A 195 2.49 13.91 5.80
N MET A 196 2.45 12.57 5.77
CA MET A 196 3.29 11.68 6.58
C MET A 196 4.78 11.94 6.36
N VAL A 197 5.24 12.06 5.11
CA VAL A 197 6.67 12.26 4.83
C VAL A 197 7.20 13.58 5.41
N ILE A 198 6.35 14.60 5.47
CA ILE A 198 6.70 15.90 6.08
C ILE A 198 6.79 15.77 7.60
N ARG A 199 5.88 15.00 8.22
CA ARG A 199 5.99 14.68 9.65
C ARG A 199 7.27 13.91 9.94
N ARG A 200 7.67 12.98 9.08
CA ARG A 200 8.93 12.23 9.22
C ARG A 200 10.17 13.13 9.20
N LEU A 201 10.22 14.13 8.31
CA LEU A 201 11.30 15.12 8.30
C LEU A 201 11.38 15.87 9.64
N VAL A 202 10.24 16.30 10.17
CA VAL A 202 10.19 17.03 11.45
C VAL A 202 10.52 16.14 12.64
N GLN A 203 10.04 14.89 12.66
CA GLN A 203 10.35 13.93 13.72
C GLN A 203 11.85 13.61 13.78
N ARG A 204 12.52 13.55 12.63
CA ARG A 204 13.96 13.32 12.54
C ARG A 204 14.78 14.52 12.97
N HIS A 205 14.28 15.73 12.70
CA HIS A 205 14.99 17.00 12.92
C HIS A 205 14.08 18.04 13.59
N PRO A 206 13.64 17.79 14.84
CA PRO A 206 12.67 18.66 15.52
C PRO A 206 13.20 20.09 15.70
N ASP A 207 14.51 20.23 16.00
CA ASP A 207 15.15 21.53 16.26
C ASP A 207 15.19 22.42 15.01
N GLY A 208 15.27 21.83 13.81
CA GLY A 208 15.33 22.58 12.55
C GLY A 208 13.98 22.94 11.96
N ALA A 209 12.92 22.22 12.34
CA ALA A 209 11.59 22.34 11.73
C ALA A 209 11.04 23.77 11.76
N ASP A 210 11.07 24.41 12.93
CA ASP A 210 10.58 25.78 13.10
C ASP A 210 11.31 26.77 12.20
N ALA A 211 12.64 26.69 12.14
CA ALA A 211 13.46 27.59 11.34
C ALA A 211 13.15 27.44 9.85
N VAL A 212 13.08 26.20 9.35
CA VAL A 212 12.77 25.90 7.95
C VAL A 212 11.38 26.42 7.57
N PHE A 213 10.35 26.14 8.38
CA PHE A 213 8.99 26.59 8.06
C PHE A 213 8.79 28.10 8.21
N ARG A 214 9.43 28.76 9.19
CA ARG A 214 9.43 30.22 9.30
C ARG A 214 9.98 30.86 8.03
N MET A 215 11.08 30.30 7.50
CA MET A 215 11.72 30.78 6.27
C MET A 215 10.84 30.54 5.04
N LEU A 216 10.31 29.32 4.89
CA LEU A 216 9.45 28.93 3.78
C LEU A 216 8.17 29.77 3.70
N LEU A 217 7.51 29.96 4.84
CA LEU A 217 6.21 30.62 4.95
C LEU A 217 6.33 32.13 5.14
N ARG A 218 7.53 32.65 5.42
CA ARG A 218 7.78 34.05 5.83
C ARG A 218 6.92 34.45 7.03
N LYS A 219 6.82 33.57 8.02
CA LYS A 219 6.02 33.76 9.24
C LYS A 219 6.90 33.57 10.48
N PRO A 220 7.46 34.63 11.08
CA PRO A 220 8.44 34.51 12.16
C PRO A 220 7.85 33.88 13.44
N ALA A 221 6.55 34.04 13.68
CA ALA A 221 5.88 33.47 14.83
C ALA A 221 5.51 31.97 14.65
N PHE A 222 5.75 31.37 13.48
CA PHE A 222 5.37 29.98 13.21
C PHE A 222 6.12 29.01 14.15
N THR A 223 5.40 28.02 14.67
CA THR A 223 5.97 26.88 15.40
C THR A 223 5.31 25.60 14.91
N TRP A 224 6.07 24.56 14.61
CA TRP A 224 5.54 23.30 14.08
C TRP A 224 4.52 22.68 15.04
N GLU A 225 4.83 22.63 16.33
CA GLU A 225 3.95 22.05 17.36
C GLU A 225 2.55 22.67 17.34
N ARG A 226 2.45 24.00 17.21
CA ARG A 226 1.16 24.73 17.20
C ARG A 226 0.49 24.76 15.83
N ASP A 227 1.27 24.97 14.77
CA ASP A 227 0.75 25.40 13.47
C ASP A 227 0.90 24.32 12.37
N GLY A 228 1.73 23.30 12.59
CA GLY A 228 2.12 22.30 11.59
C GLY A 228 0.96 21.47 11.06
N GLU A 229 0.14 20.89 11.95
CA GLU A 229 -1.02 20.10 11.54
C GLU A 229 -2.08 20.94 10.81
N ALA A 230 -2.30 22.19 11.25
CA ALA A 230 -3.21 23.10 10.55
C ALA A 230 -2.67 23.46 9.16
N LEU A 231 -1.36 23.62 9.00
CA LEU A 231 -0.72 23.81 7.70
C LEU A 231 -0.93 22.59 6.79
N LEU A 232 -0.66 21.38 7.29
CA LEU A 232 -0.82 20.15 6.52
C LEU A 232 -2.28 19.94 6.09
N ARG A 233 -3.25 20.09 7.00
CA ARG A 233 -4.69 19.99 6.67
C ARG A 233 -5.13 20.97 5.60
N ARG A 234 -4.59 22.19 5.62
CA ARG A 234 -4.91 23.21 4.60
C ARG A 234 -4.27 22.89 3.25
N ARG A 235 -3.03 22.39 3.24
CA ARG A 235 -2.24 22.17 2.03
C ARG A 235 -2.47 20.81 1.37
N LYS A 236 -2.82 19.80 2.16
CA LYS A 236 -2.95 18.39 1.78
C LYS A 236 -4.37 17.88 1.97
N LYS A 237 -5.38 18.70 1.63
CA LYS A 237 -6.77 18.47 2.02
C LYS A 237 -7.27 17.07 1.64
N SER A 238 -6.96 16.61 0.42
CA SER A 238 -7.35 15.30 -0.12
C SER A 238 -6.98 14.12 0.81
N HIS A 239 -5.81 14.19 1.45
CA HIS A 239 -5.32 13.18 2.41
C HIS A 239 -6.13 13.12 3.71
N TYR A 240 -6.97 14.12 4.00
CA TYR A 240 -7.83 14.16 5.18
C TYR A 240 -9.31 13.93 4.87
N GLU A 241 -9.67 13.75 3.59
CA GLU A 241 -11.08 13.57 3.19
C GLU A 241 -11.60 12.16 3.47
N ARG A 242 -10.70 11.19 3.66
CA ARG A 242 -11.04 9.79 3.89
C ARG A 242 -10.15 9.19 4.95
N GLU A 243 -10.70 8.24 5.69
CA GLU A 243 -9.90 7.38 6.57
C GLU A 243 -8.91 6.57 5.71
N PRO A 244 -7.66 6.43 6.14
CA PRO A 244 -6.70 5.58 5.45
C PRO A 244 -7.22 4.14 5.31
N LEU A 245 -6.89 3.53 4.18
CA LEU A 245 -7.14 2.12 3.92
C LEU A 245 -5.78 1.42 3.78
N PRO A 246 -5.66 0.17 4.24
CA PRO A 246 -4.42 -0.58 4.07
C PRO A 246 -4.10 -0.72 2.58
N GLY A 247 -2.82 -0.62 2.24
CA GLY A 247 -2.32 -0.76 0.87
C GLY A 247 -2.33 -2.20 0.39
N MET A 248 -2.39 -3.17 1.32
CA MET A 248 -2.45 -4.59 1.00
C MET A 248 -3.88 -5.12 0.83
N THR A 249 -4.09 -5.96 -0.18
CA THR A 249 -5.37 -6.63 -0.42
C THR A 249 -5.22 -8.13 -0.11
N PRO A 250 -5.83 -8.64 0.98
CA PRO A 250 -5.76 -10.05 1.32
C PRO A 250 -6.48 -10.90 0.26
N VAL A 251 -5.85 -12.00 -0.16
CA VAL A 251 -6.49 -12.99 -1.03
C VAL A 251 -7.06 -14.09 -0.15
N GLY A 252 -8.39 -14.23 -0.12
CA GLY A 252 -9.04 -15.31 0.62
C GLY A 252 -8.70 -16.69 0.06
N THR A 253 -8.63 -17.72 0.93
CA THR A 253 -8.23 -19.10 0.59
C THR A 253 -8.94 -19.64 -0.66
N ARG A 254 -10.25 -19.42 -0.76
CA ARG A 254 -11.04 -19.91 -1.90
C ARG A 254 -10.68 -19.23 -3.21
N LEU A 255 -10.40 -17.93 -3.19
CA LEU A 255 -9.97 -17.21 -4.38
C LEU A 255 -8.59 -17.71 -4.82
N ALA A 256 -7.68 -17.92 -3.85
CA ALA A 256 -6.39 -18.51 -4.11
C ALA A 256 -6.53 -19.88 -4.79
N GLU A 257 -7.30 -20.82 -4.23
CA GLU A 257 -7.54 -22.15 -4.83
C GLU A 257 -8.02 -22.11 -6.29
N LEU A 258 -8.91 -21.17 -6.63
CA LEU A 258 -9.49 -21.06 -7.96
C LEU A 258 -8.49 -20.52 -8.98
N LEU A 259 -7.64 -19.58 -8.58
CA LEU A 259 -6.54 -19.08 -9.41
C LEU A 259 -5.57 -20.20 -9.79
N HIS A 260 -5.25 -21.09 -8.85
CA HIS A 260 -4.36 -22.23 -9.10
C HIS A 260 -5.00 -23.26 -10.06
N ARG A 261 -6.31 -23.55 -9.92
CA ARG A 261 -7.00 -24.54 -10.78
C ARG A 261 -7.06 -24.17 -12.26
N GLY A 262 -7.12 -22.88 -12.62
CA GLY A 262 -7.15 -22.44 -14.02
C GLY A 262 -5.84 -22.63 -14.76
N LYS A 263 -4.74 -22.65 -14.01
CA LYS A 263 -3.39 -22.66 -14.57
C LYS A 263 -2.86 -24.07 -14.80
N GLY A 264 -3.40 -25.08 -14.08
CA GLY A 264 -3.17 -26.50 -14.37
C GLY A 264 -3.78 -27.01 -15.67
N LEU A 265 -4.81 -26.34 -16.23
CA LEU A 265 -5.43 -26.72 -17.50
C LEU A 265 -4.70 -26.17 -18.75
N LYS A 266 -3.78 -25.21 -18.60
CA LYS A 266 -3.01 -24.63 -19.73
C LYS A 266 -1.71 -25.38 -20.07
N ARG A 267 -1.44 -26.48 -19.36
CA ARG A 267 -0.31 -27.40 -19.63
C ARG A 267 -0.85 -28.73 -20.18
N SER A 268 -1.37 -28.72 -21.41
CA SER A 268 -1.62 -29.92 -22.21
C SER A 268 -1.47 -29.63 -23.68
#